data_AF-A0A356QEX2-F1
#
_entry.id   AF-A0A356QEX2-F1
#
_cell.length_a   1.000
_cell.length_b   1.000
_cell.length_c   1.000
_cell.angle_alpha   90.00
_cell.angle_beta   90.00
_cell.angle_gamma   90.00
#
_symmetry.space_group_name_H-M   'P 1'
#
loop_
_entity.id
_entity.type
_entity.pdbx_description
1 polymer ?
#
loop_
_entity_poly.entity_id
_entity_poly.type
_entity_poly.pdbx_seq_one_letter_code
_entity_poly.pdbx_strand_id
1 'polypeptide(L)' 'MNILFDERLDGELVHRDKADVLSDLQGAVPSLTLLHREEDLRPFECDGLAAYRVLPMLVALPETLEQVEGLLKR' A
#
# COMPACT_ATOMS: atom_id res chain seq x y z
N MET A 1 18.66 10.87 -12.46
CA MET A 1 18.14 10.87 -11.08
C MET A 1 18.21 9.42 -10.62
N ASN A 2 19.17 9.06 -9.77
CA ASN A 2 19.35 7.68 -9.35
C ASN A 2 18.78 7.55 -7.93
N ILE A 3 17.63 6.92 -7.80
CA ILE A 3 16.95 6.70 -6.52
C ILE A 3 17.31 5.28 -6.08
N LEU A 4 18.58 5.09 -5.70
CA LEU A 4 19.02 3.82 -5.13
C LEU A 4 18.71 3.83 -3.65
N PHE A 5 18.16 2.71 -3.17
CA PHE A 5 17.99 2.43 -1.75
C PHE A 5 19.35 2.52 -1.02
N ASP A 6 19.38 3.23 0.09
CA ASP A 6 20.50 3.29 1.05
C ASP A 6 19.95 2.96 2.44
N GLU A 7 20.25 1.76 2.93
CA GLU A 7 19.79 1.26 4.23
C GLU A 7 20.09 2.22 5.40
N ARG A 8 21.15 3.04 5.31
CA ARG A 8 21.49 4.01 6.36
C ARG A 8 20.52 5.19 6.39
N LEU A 9 19.86 5.49 5.28
CA LEU A 9 18.88 6.58 5.15
C LEU A 9 17.45 6.05 5.20
N ASP A 10 17.18 4.95 4.50
CA ASP A 10 15.84 4.38 4.30
C ASP A 10 15.46 3.36 5.40
N GLY A 11 16.43 2.88 6.18
CA GLY A 11 16.25 1.82 7.16
C GLY A 11 16.29 0.40 6.58
N GLU A 12 16.22 -0.61 7.43
CA GLU A 12 16.22 -2.02 7.01
C GLU A 12 14.92 -2.35 6.24
N LEU A 13 15.06 -2.98 5.08
CA LEU A 13 13.90 -3.49 4.33
C LEU A 13 13.37 -4.76 4.97
N VAL A 14 12.30 -4.61 5.74
CA VAL A 14 11.59 -5.75 6.32
C VAL A 14 10.64 -6.35 5.30
N HIS A 15 10.80 -7.63 4.99
CA HIS A 15 9.81 -8.35 4.20
C HIS A 15 8.53 -8.53 5.04
N ARG A 16 7.38 -8.16 4.46
CA ARG A 16 6.06 -8.32 5.08
C ARG A 16 5.17 -9.12 4.17
N ASP A 17 4.57 -10.17 4.71
CA ASP A 17 3.56 -10.94 4.00
C ASP A 17 2.29 -10.12 3.79
N LYS A 18 1.70 -10.22 2.61
CA LYS A 18 0.48 -9.48 2.25
C LYS A 18 -0.67 -9.71 3.24
N ALA A 19 -0.82 -10.94 3.74
CA ALA A 19 -1.88 -11.30 4.68
C ALA A 19 -1.69 -10.60 6.03
N ASP A 20 -0.46 -10.49 6.51
CA ASP A 20 -0.14 -9.84 7.78
C ASP A 20 -0.41 -8.33 7.69
N VAL A 21 0.02 -7.70 6.59
CA VAL A 21 -0.25 -6.27 6.35
C VAL A 21 -1.76 -6.01 6.27
N LEU A 22 -2.51 -6.84 5.55
CA LEU A 22 -3.97 -6.71 5.46
C LEU A 22 -4.62 -6.80 6.85
N SER A 23 -4.24 -7.80 7.65
CA SER A 23 -4.80 -8.00 8.99
C SER A 23 -4.46 -6.85 9.94
N ASP A 24 -3.23 -6.34 9.90
CA ASP A 24 -2.81 -5.21 10.74
C ASP A 24 -3.59 -3.95 10.40
N LEU A 25 -3.70 -3.62 9.11
CA LEU A 25 -4.43 -2.43 8.65
C LEU A 25 -5.93 -2.52 8.94
N GLN A 26 -6.55 -3.69 8.78
CA GLN A 26 -7.96 -3.92 9.16
C GLN A 26 -8.19 -3.75 10.67
N GLY A 27 -7.23 -4.15 11.51
CA GLY A 27 -7.30 -3.91 12.95
C GLY A 27 -7.08 -2.45 13.33
N ALA A 28 -6.15 -1.79 12.65
CA ALA A 28 -5.78 -0.39 12.89
C ALA A 28 -6.86 0.62 12.49
N VAL A 29 -7.50 0.41 11.35
CA VAL A 29 -8.53 1.29 10.79
C VAL A 29 -9.70 0.46 10.27
N PRO A 30 -10.57 -0.07 11.14
CA PRO A 30 -11.59 -1.06 10.76
C PRO A 30 -12.62 -0.59 9.71
N SER A 31 -12.84 0.72 9.59
CA SER A 31 -13.75 1.31 8.60
C SER A 31 -13.08 1.61 7.25
N LEU A 32 -11.77 1.42 7.12
CA LEU A 32 -11.06 1.69 5.88
C LEU A 32 -11.32 0.58 4.86
N THR A 33 -11.78 0.97 3.69
CA THR A 33 -11.93 0.05 2.56
C THR A 33 -10.54 -0.29 2.00
N LEU A 34 -10.17 -1.57 2.05
CA LEU A 34 -8.93 -2.11 1.49
C LEU A 34 -9.24 -3.11 0.38
N LEU A 35 -8.86 -2.78 -0.85
CA LEU A 35 -8.89 -3.72 -1.96
C LEU A 35 -7.67 -4.65 -1.85
N HIS A 36 -7.91 -5.94 -1.97
CA HIS A 36 -6.86 -6.95 -1.85
C HIS A 36 -7.02 -8.13 -2.82
N ARG A 37 -8.17 -8.24 -3.51
CA ARG A 37 -8.40 -9.25 -4.54
C ARG A 37 -7.70 -8.82 -5.82
N GLU A 38 -7.13 -9.76 -6.58
CA GLU A 38 -6.33 -9.41 -7.76
C GLU A 38 -7.13 -8.58 -8.78
N GLU A 39 -8.39 -8.94 -9.02
CA GLU A 39 -9.27 -8.23 -9.97
C GLU A 39 -9.54 -6.78 -9.57
N ASP A 40 -9.57 -6.48 -8.26
CA ASP A 40 -9.80 -5.13 -7.74
C ASP A 40 -8.52 -4.28 -7.80
N LEU A 41 -7.36 -4.92 -7.87
CA LEU A 41 -6.04 -4.27 -7.92
C LEU A 41 -5.63 -3.93 -9.36
N ARG A 42 -6.12 -4.66 -10.37
CA ARG A 42 -5.79 -4.44 -11.78
C ARG A 42 -5.98 -3.00 -12.26
N PRO A 43 -7.06 -2.27 -11.90
CA PRO A 43 -7.22 -0.87 -12.29
C PRO A 43 -6.12 0.07 -11.77
N PHE A 44 -5.39 -0.35 -10.74
CA PHE A 44 -4.34 0.42 -10.07
C PHE A 44 -2.93 -0.07 -10.44
N GLU A 45 -2.79 -0.93 -11.45
CA GLU A 45 -1.48 -1.50 -11.84
C GLU A 45 -0.60 -0.49 -12.61
N CYS A 46 -1.18 0.59 -13.13
CA CYS A 46 -0.44 1.64 -13.81
C CYS A 46 -1.01 3.02 -13.53
N ASP A 47 -0.18 4.02 -13.71
CA ASP A 47 -0.60 5.41 -13.84
C ASP A 47 -0.89 5.73 -15.33
N GLY A 48 -0.81 7.00 -15.73
CA GLY A 48 -0.99 7.40 -17.13
C GLY A 48 0.07 6.86 -18.11
N LEU A 49 1.14 6.22 -17.62
CA LEU A 49 2.20 5.62 -18.42
C LEU A 49 2.00 4.11 -18.55
N ALA A 50 1.05 3.70 -19.38
CA ALA A 50 0.60 2.30 -19.53
C ALA A 50 1.67 1.26 -19.91
N ALA A 51 2.89 1.68 -20.26
CA ALA A 51 4.05 0.80 -20.47
C ALA A 51 4.65 0.28 -19.15
N TYR A 52 4.45 1.00 -18.04
CA TYR A 52 4.92 0.62 -16.71
C TYR A 52 3.76 0.09 -15.90
N ARG A 53 3.82 -1.19 -15.55
CA ARG A 53 2.76 -1.87 -14.81
C ARG A 53 3.35 -2.66 -13.66
N VAL A 54 2.84 -2.41 -12.46
CA VAL A 54 3.17 -3.17 -11.25
C VAL A 54 1.88 -3.37 -10.49
N LEU A 55 1.48 -4.62 -10.28
CA LEU A 55 0.31 -4.92 -9.47
C LEU A 55 0.61 -4.54 -8.00
N PRO A 56 -0.17 -3.64 -7.37
CA PRO A 56 0.06 -3.27 -5.99
C PRO A 56 -0.27 -4.42 -5.03
N MET A 57 0.27 -4.37 -3.81
CA MET A 57 -0.04 -5.34 -2.77
C MET A 57 -1.50 -5.21 -2.29
N LEU A 58 -1.92 -3.96 -2.03
CA LEU A 58 -3.22 -3.53 -1.51
C LEU A 58 -3.54 -2.14 -2.08
N VAL A 59 -4.82 -1.75 -2.10
CA VAL A 59 -5.26 -0.37 -2.38
C VAL A 59 -6.20 0.11 -1.27
N ALA A 60 -5.88 1.24 -0.65
CA ALA A 60 -6.72 1.87 0.36
C ALA A 60 -7.61 2.94 -0.25
N LEU A 61 -8.91 2.91 0.09
CA LEU A 61 -9.92 3.88 -0.34
C LEU A 61 -10.48 4.60 0.90
N PRO A 62 -9.77 5.62 1.43
CA PRO A 62 -10.23 6.39 2.56
C PRO A 62 -11.35 7.36 2.16
N GLU A 63 -12.34 7.52 3.04
CA GLU A 63 -13.45 8.46 2.94
C GLU A 63 -13.28 9.64 3.90
N THR A 64 -12.41 9.52 4.91
CA THR A 64 -12.15 10.57 5.91
C THR A 64 -10.66 10.81 6.15
N LEU A 65 -10.33 12.00 6.67
CA LEU A 65 -8.95 12.36 7.02
C LEU A 65 -8.39 11.45 8.12
N GLU A 66 -9.22 11.08 9.09
CA GLU A 66 -8.84 10.22 10.21
C GLU A 66 -8.40 8.83 9.73
N GLN A 67 -8.99 8.32 8.65
CA GLN A 67 -8.57 7.06 8.04
C GLN A 67 -7.20 7.20 7.37
N VAL A 68 -6.94 8.31 6.69
CA VAL A 68 -5.63 8.61 6.09
C VAL A 68 -4.56 8.71 7.18
N GLU A 69 -4.84 9.45 8.25
CA GLU A 69 -3.92 9.55 9.39
C GLU A 69 -3.68 8.21 10.07
N GLY A 70 -4.74 7.42 10.25
CA GLY A 70 -4.68 6.09 10.84
C GLY A 70 -3.80 5.14 10.03
N LEU A 71 -3.88 5.23 8.69
CA LEU A 71 -3.06 4.45 7.76
C LEU A 71 -1.58 4.87 7.80
N LEU A 72 -1.28 6.17 7.72
CA LEU A 72 0.10 6.67 7.66
C LEU A 72 0.89 6.51 8.98
N LYS A 73 0.21 6.23 10.09
CA LYS A 73 0.83 5.97 11.39
C LYS A 73 1.20 4.49 11.61
N ARG A 74 0.98 3.62 10.61
CA ARG A 74 1.34 2.19 10.63
C ARG A 74 2.62 1.96 9.86
#